data_AF-A0A7W1DF10-F1
#
_entry.id   AF-A0A7W1DF10-F1
#
_cell.length_a   1.000
_cell.length_b   1.000
_cell.length_c   1.000
_cell.angle_alpha   90.00
_cell.angle_beta   90.00
_cell.angle_gamma   90.00
#
_symmetry.space_group_name_H-M   'P 1'
#
loop_
_entity.id
_entity.type
_entity.pdbx_description
1 polymer ?
#
loop_
_entity_poly.entity_id
_entity_poly.type
_entity_poly.pdbx_seq_one_letter_code
_entity_poly.pdbx_strand_id
1 'polypeptide(L)'
;METENHKEFNQKTFTDDTDFEDKSIFCIDCGRDFVWTIGEQIFFRDKGLKNPPKRCKECKQAKNERLALIAAAQAEGIKQRIEVAVYCAKCSAYTTVPFYPSQGRPVYCRSCFLAMNPNLTENGK
;
A
#
# COMPACT_ATOMS: atom_id res chain seq x y z
N MET A 1 19.74 -61.30 -4.18
CA MET A 1 19.03 -61.04 -2.91
C MET A 1 19.88 -60.07 -2.12
N GLU A 2 19.53 -58.85 -1.79
CA GLU A 2 18.43 -57.92 -2.06
C GLU A 2 19.07 -56.54 -1.81
N THR A 3 18.87 -55.59 -2.70
CA THR A 3 19.38 -54.22 -2.57
C THR A 3 18.29 -53.35 -1.93
N GLU A 4 18.50 -52.88 -0.71
CA GLU A 4 17.65 -51.83 -0.14
C GLU A 4 18.50 -50.82 0.66
N ASN A 5 18.71 -49.65 0.07
CA ASN A 5 19.06 -48.46 0.85
C ASN A 5 18.31 -47.28 0.22
N HIS A 6 17.02 -47.20 0.58
CA HIS A 6 16.12 -46.15 0.14
C HIS A 6 16.39 -44.88 0.95
N LYS A 7 16.97 -43.92 0.23
CA LYS A 7 17.03 -42.46 0.45
C LYS A 7 16.10 -41.94 1.57
N GLU A 8 16.72 -41.43 2.65
CA GLU A 8 16.11 -40.49 3.59
C GLU A 8 15.66 -39.23 2.85
N PHE A 9 14.35 -39.06 2.68
CA PHE A 9 13.76 -37.82 2.20
C PHE A 9 13.40 -36.96 3.41
N ASN A 10 14.27 -35.99 3.69
CA ASN A 10 14.17 -35.04 4.77
C ASN A 10 12.87 -34.24 4.66
N GLN A 11 11.87 -34.61 5.45
CA GLN A 11 10.53 -34.02 5.47
C GLN A 11 10.60 -32.65 6.15
N LYS A 12 10.80 -31.62 5.31
CA LYS A 12 10.75 -30.21 5.70
C LYS A 12 9.44 -29.92 6.45
N THR A 13 9.60 -29.39 7.66
CA THR A 13 8.68 -28.58 8.46
C THR A 13 7.32 -28.28 7.81
N PHE A 14 6.33 -29.12 8.10
CA PHE A 14 4.91 -28.74 8.02
C PHE A 14 4.59 -27.92 9.27
N THR A 15 4.75 -26.61 9.21
CA THR A 15 4.13 -25.72 10.20
C THR A 15 2.68 -25.55 9.78
N ASP A 16 1.79 -26.10 10.58
CA ASP A 16 0.33 -26.00 10.58
C ASP A 16 -0.22 -24.78 9.81
N ASP A 17 -0.68 -25.02 8.58
CA ASP A 17 -1.37 -24.04 7.73
C ASP A 17 -2.88 -23.94 8.06
N THR A 18 -3.33 -24.61 9.13
CA THR A 18 -4.74 -24.69 9.55
C THR A 18 -5.31 -23.36 10.05
N ASP A 19 -4.47 -22.36 10.32
CA ASP A 19 -4.90 -21.03 10.79
C ASP A 19 -5.28 -20.07 9.66
N PHE A 20 -5.10 -20.47 8.40
CA PHE A 20 -5.41 -19.64 7.23
C PHE A 20 -6.56 -20.22 6.42
N GLU A 21 -7.53 -19.35 6.10
CA GLU A 21 -8.68 -19.66 5.25
C GLU A 21 -8.85 -18.54 4.23
N ASP A 22 -9.32 -18.87 3.02
CA ASP A 22 -9.62 -17.87 1.99
C ASP A 22 -10.63 -16.83 2.53
N LYS A 23 -10.26 -15.55 2.45
CA LYS A 23 -11.11 -14.45 2.98
C LYS A 23 -11.56 -13.54 1.84
N SER A 24 -12.87 -13.37 1.69
CA SER A 24 -13.43 -12.34 0.81
C SER A 24 -13.33 -10.97 1.48
N ILE A 25 -12.75 -9.99 0.80
CA ILE A 25 -12.56 -8.62 1.30
C ILE A 25 -12.84 -7.60 0.20
N PHE A 26 -13.11 -6.34 0.59
CA PHE A 26 -13.49 -5.28 -0.34
C PHE A 26 -12.29 -4.47 -0.86
N CYS A 27 -12.30 -4.16 -2.16
CA CYS A 27 -11.35 -3.23 -2.76
C CYS A 27 -11.71 -1.78 -2.44
N ILE A 28 -10.78 -1.01 -1.86
CA ILE A 28 -11.02 0.40 -1.52
C ILE A 28 -11.18 1.34 -2.72
N ASP A 29 -10.74 0.91 -3.92
CA ASP A 29 -10.79 1.76 -5.12
C ASP A 29 -12.04 1.47 -5.96
N CYS A 30 -12.43 0.20 -6.15
CA CYS A 30 -13.57 -0.18 -7.00
C CYS A 30 -14.77 -0.76 -6.24
N GLY A 31 -14.67 -0.97 -4.93
CA GLY A 31 -15.75 -1.47 -4.08
C GLY A 31 -16.11 -2.95 -4.25
N ARG A 32 -15.55 -3.65 -5.25
CA ARG A 32 -15.81 -5.08 -5.48
C ARG A 32 -15.10 -5.96 -4.45
N ASP A 33 -15.73 -7.08 -4.15
CA ASP A 33 -15.12 -8.18 -3.41
C ASP A 33 -13.98 -8.82 -4.19
N PHE A 34 -12.95 -9.27 -3.47
CA PHE A 34 -11.91 -10.15 -3.99
C PHE A 34 -11.39 -11.07 -2.89
N VAL A 35 -10.80 -12.20 -3.29
CA VAL A 35 -10.31 -13.22 -2.35
C VAL A 35 -8.87 -12.92 -1.94
N TRP A 36 -8.63 -12.86 -0.64
CA TRP A 36 -7.31 -12.95 -0.02
C TRP A 36 -7.02 -14.41 0.29
N THR A 37 -6.29 -15.05 -0.62
CA THR A 37 -6.10 -16.50 -0.61
C THR A 37 -5.21 -16.96 0.55
N ILE A 38 -5.30 -18.23 0.91
CA ILE A 38 -4.41 -18.88 1.89
C ILE A 38 -2.94 -18.67 1.51
N GLY A 39 -2.59 -18.91 0.24
CA GLY A 39 -1.21 -18.72 -0.25
C GLY A 39 -0.72 -17.28 -0.11
N GLU A 40 -1.59 -16.29 -0.32
CA GLU A 40 -1.26 -14.88 -0.08
C GLU A 40 -1.13 -14.56 1.42
N GLN A 41 -1.95 -15.15 2.28
CA GLN A 41 -1.86 -14.97 3.74
C GLN A 41 -0.53 -15.51 4.28
N ILE A 42 -0.14 -16.71 3.84
CA ILE A 42 1.16 -17.31 4.17
C ILE A 42 2.31 -16.42 3.67
N PHE A 43 2.25 -15.98 2.41
CA PHE A 43 3.25 -15.06 1.87
C PHE A 43 3.36 -13.76 2.68
N PHE A 44 2.22 -13.19 3.09
CA PHE A 44 2.19 -11.98 3.89
C PHE A 44 2.83 -12.22 5.27
N ARG A 45 2.47 -13.31 5.96
CA ARG A 45 3.09 -13.72 7.24
C ARG A 45 4.61 -13.84 7.11
N ASP A 46 5.09 -14.59 6.12
CA ASP A 46 6.51 -14.90 5.93
C ASP A 46 7.33 -13.65 5.57
N LYS A 47 6.70 -12.64 4.96
CA LYS A 47 7.29 -11.31 4.71
C LYS A 47 7.11 -10.33 5.86
N GLY A 48 6.52 -10.74 6.99
CA GLY A 48 6.23 -9.87 8.13
C GLY A 48 5.13 -8.82 7.84
N LEU A 49 4.34 -9.01 6.78
CA LEU A 49 3.22 -8.17 6.39
C LEU A 49 1.96 -8.61 7.15
N LYS A 50 1.56 -7.83 8.15
CA LYS A 50 0.41 -8.17 9.02
C LYS A 50 -0.95 -7.71 8.47
N ASN A 51 -0.95 -6.82 7.47
CA ASN A 51 -2.16 -6.17 6.99
C ASN A 51 -2.69 -6.85 5.72
N PRO A 52 -4.01 -7.10 5.60
CA PRO A 52 -4.60 -7.62 4.37
C PRO A 52 -4.39 -6.68 3.17
N PRO A 53 -4.41 -7.21 1.94
CA PRO A 53 -4.40 -6.37 0.75
C PRO A 53 -5.64 -5.45 0.74
N LYS A 54 -5.44 -4.18 0.40
CA LYS A 54 -6.54 -3.18 0.36
C LYS A 54 -7.18 -3.02 -1.01
N ARG A 55 -6.52 -3.52 -2.06
CA ARG A 55 -6.92 -3.35 -3.46
C ARG A 55 -6.89 -4.69 -4.15
N CYS A 56 -7.89 -4.93 -5.00
CA CYS A 56 -7.87 -6.07 -5.89
C CYS A 56 -6.69 -5.99 -6.89
N LYS A 57 -6.37 -7.11 -7.52
CA LYS A 57 -5.26 -7.24 -8.47
C LYS A 57 -5.31 -6.20 -9.59
N GLU A 58 -6.49 -5.97 -10.16
CA GLU A 58 -6.71 -4.99 -11.24
C GLU A 58 -6.42 -3.56 -10.79
N CYS A 59 -6.98 -3.11 -9.66
CA CYS A 59 -6.72 -1.76 -9.13
C CYS A 59 -5.26 -1.58 -8.70
N LYS A 60 -4.62 -2.64 -8.18
CA LYS A 60 -3.19 -2.62 -7.86
C LYS A 60 -2.35 -2.45 -9.14
N GLN A 61 -2.68 -3.16 -10.22
CA GLN A 61 -2.00 -3.04 -11.51
C GLN A 61 -2.19 -1.65 -12.11
N ALA A 62 -3.43 -1.14 -12.19
CA ALA A 62 -3.72 0.18 -12.73
C ALA A 62 -2.99 1.30 -11.95
N LYS A 63 -2.91 1.17 -10.61
CA LYS A 63 -2.13 2.10 -9.79
C LYS A 63 -0.64 2.03 -10.14
N ASN A 64 -0.08 0.83 -10.26
CA ASN A 64 1.35 0.65 -10.57
C ASN A 64 1.69 1.19 -11.97
N GLU A 65 0.82 0.95 -12.96
CA GLU A 65 0.97 1.48 -14.32
C GLU A 65 0.96 3.01 -14.33
N ARG A 66 0.00 3.63 -13.64
CA ARG A 66 -0.04 5.10 -13.48
C ARG A 66 1.27 5.63 -12.87
N LEU A 67 1.79 4.96 -11.84
CA LEU A 67 3.05 5.36 -11.21
C LEU A 67 4.25 5.19 -12.16
N ALA A 68 4.28 4.13 -12.97
CA ALA A 68 5.31 3.92 -13.96
C ALA A 68 5.30 5.01 -15.05
N LEU A 69 4.12 5.40 -15.53
CA LEU A 69 3.97 6.51 -16.49
C LEU A 69 4.47 7.85 -15.90
N ILE A 70 4.14 8.13 -14.64
CA ILE A 70 4.62 9.33 -13.95
C ILE A 70 6.15 9.28 -13.81
N ALA A 71 6.71 8.14 -13.44
CA ALA A 71 8.17 7.98 -13.30
C ALA A 71 8.89 8.14 -14.65
N ALA A 72 8.32 7.62 -15.74
CA ALA A 72 8.85 7.80 -17.09
C ALA A 72 8.85 9.27 -17.51
N ALA A 73 7.72 9.97 -17.33
CA ALA A 73 7.63 11.41 -17.62
C ALA A 73 8.64 12.24 -16.80
N GLN A 74 8.86 11.88 -15.53
CA GLN A 74 9.88 12.51 -14.69
C GLN A 74 11.30 12.26 -15.19
N ALA A 75 11.62 11.07 -15.69
CA ALA A 75 12.93 10.74 -16.27
C ALA A 75 13.23 11.55 -17.54
N GLU A 76 12.19 11.88 -18.32
CA GLU A 76 12.28 12.76 -19.50
C GLU A 76 12.33 14.26 -19.16
N GLY A 77 12.37 14.61 -17.87
CA GLY A 77 12.42 16.01 -17.41
C GLY A 77 11.06 16.72 -17.41
N ILE A 78 9.98 16.02 -17.77
CA ILE A 78 8.61 16.54 -17.75
C ILE A 78 8.09 16.46 -16.30
N LYS A 79 8.42 17.47 -15.49
CA LYS A 79 7.85 17.63 -14.14
C LYS A 79 6.41 18.16 -14.25
N GLN A 80 5.44 17.26 -14.38
CA GLN A 80 4.03 17.64 -14.24
C GLN A 80 3.79 18.17 -12.82
N ARG A 81 3.48 19.47 -12.69
CA ARG A 81 2.96 20.03 -11.45
C ARG A 81 1.50 19.60 -11.32
N ILE A 82 1.23 18.68 -10.41
CA ILE A 82 -0.13 18.31 -10.03
C ILE A 82 -0.60 19.28 -8.96
N GLU A 83 -1.79 19.85 -9.14
CA GLU A 83 -2.46 20.65 -8.11
C GLU A 83 -3.81 19.99 -7.83
N VAL A 84 -3.94 19.40 -6.65
CA VAL A 84 -5.17 18.71 -6.24
C VAL A 84 -5.93 19.61 -5.26
N ALA A 85 -7.17 19.92 -5.61
CA ALA A 85 -8.10 20.66 -4.78
C ALA A 85 -8.61 19.80 -3.62
N VAL A 86 -8.52 20.33 -2.40
CA VAL A 86 -8.92 19.63 -1.17
C VAL A 86 -9.45 20.62 -0.12
N TYR A 87 -10.18 20.09 0.86
CA TYR A 87 -10.58 20.83 2.05
C TYR A 87 -9.66 20.53 3.22
N CYS A 88 -9.26 21.56 3.97
CA CYS A 88 -8.48 21.42 5.19
C CYS A 88 -9.28 20.64 6.26
N ALA A 89 -8.71 19.56 6.80
CA ALA A 89 -9.35 18.74 7.82
C ALA A 89 -9.61 19.47 9.15
N LYS A 90 -8.90 20.58 9.42
CA LYS A 90 -9.06 21.37 10.66
C LYS A 90 -10.03 22.52 10.54
N CYS A 91 -9.89 23.35 9.50
CA CYS A 91 -10.67 24.59 9.36
C CYS A 91 -11.65 24.57 8.18
N SER A 92 -11.74 23.46 7.45
CA SER A 92 -12.58 23.30 6.24
C SER A 92 -12.31 24.29 5.10
N ALA A 93 -11.26 25.11 5.19
CA ALA A 93 -10.87 26.00 4.10
C ALA A 93 -10.44 25.21 2.86
N TYR A 94 -10.87 25.69 1.69
CA TYR A 94 -10.42 25.18 0.40
C TYR A 94 -8.94 25.51 0.17
N THR A 95 -8.16 24.52 -0.28
CA THR A 95 -6.72 24.68 -0.56
C THR A 95 -6.30 23.74 -1.68
N THR A 96 -5.17 24.03 -2.31
CA THR A 96 -4.51 23.12 -3.25
C THR A 96 -3.29 22.47 -2.60
N VAL A 97 -2.99 21.24 -3.00
CA VAL A 97 -1.79 20.51 -2.58
C VAL A 97 -1.05 19.95 -3.79
N PRO A 98 0.30 19.88 -3.74
CA PRO A 98 1.12 19.39 -4.84
C PRO A 98 1.21 17.85 -4.90
N PHE A 99 0.27 17.15 -4.26
CA PHE A 99 0.25 15.69 -4.15
C PHE A 99 -1.19 15.17 -4.11
N TYR A 100 -1.40 13.93 -4.53
CA TYR A 100 -2.68 13.26 -4.31
C TYR A 100 -2.81 12.84 -2.84
N PRO A 101 -3.88 13.25 -2.12
CA PRO A 101 -4.11 12.85 -0.74
C PRO A 101 -4.06 11.33 -0.57
N SER A 102 -3.33 10.88 0.45
CA SER A 102 -3.27 9.46 0.80
C SER A 102 -4.40 9.09 1.74
N GLN A 103 -4.99 7.92 1.53
CA GLN A 103 -6.05 7.38 2.40
C GLN A 103 -5.54 7.26 3.85
N GLY A 104 -6.34 7.75 4.81
CA GLY A 104 -6.02 7.71 6.24
C GLY A 104 -5.05 8.80 6.73
N ARG A 105 -4.68 9.79 5.90
CA ARG A 105 -3.89 10.96 6.33
C ARG A 105 -4.68 12.25 6.08
N PRO A 106 -5.00 13.03 7.13
CA PRO A 106 -5.69 14.31 6.95
C PRO A 106 -4.79 15.31 6.23
N VAL A 107 -5.41 16.14 5.38
CA VAL A 107 -4.73 17.23 4.68
C VAL A 107 -5.04 18.54 5.38
N TYR A 108 -4.03 19.37 5.60
CA TYR A 108 -4.16 20.67 6.27
C TYR A 108 -3.71 21.80 5.34
N CYS A 109 -4.40 22.95 5.40
CA CYS A 109 -3.88 24.16 4.78
C CYS A 109 -2.58 24.61 5.47
N ARG A 110 -1.79 25.44 4.78
CA ARG A 110 -0.47 25.88 5.26
C ARG A 110 -0.52 26.46 6.67
N SER A 111 -1.50 27.31 6.97
CA SER A 111 -1.64 27.93 8.30
C SER A 111 -1.93 26.90 9.39
N CYS A 112 -2.86 25.97 9.15
CA CYS A 112 -3.16 24.90 10.11
C CYS A 112 -1.98 23.94 10.29
N PHE A 113 -1.26 23.61 9.22
CA PHE A 113 -0.09 22.73 9.28
C PHE A 113 1.04 23.35 10.11
N LEU A 114 1.36 24.64 9.91
CA LEU A 114 2.38 25.34 10.69
C LEU A 114 1.96 25.51 12.16
N ALA A 115 0.70 25.84 12.43
CA ALA A 115 0.19 25.95 13.80
C ALA A 115 0.23 24.63 14.58
N MET A 116 0.12 23.49 13.87
CA MET A 116 0.25 22.16 14.48
C MET A 116 1.69 21.67 14.59
N ASN A 117 2.62 22.26 13.83
CA ASN A 117 4.03 21.88 13.78
C ASN A 117 4.92 23.10 14.04
N PRO A 118 4.91 23.66 15.26
CA PRO A 118 5.66 24.88 15.58
C PRO A 118 7.16 24.75 15.31
N ASN A 119 7.74 23.56 15.47
CA ASN A 119 9.16 23.27 15.20
C ASN A 119 9.57 23.49 13.72
N LEU A 120 8.62 23.53 12.77
CA LEU A 120 8.91 23.83 11.36
C LEU A 120 9.07 25.34 11.09
N THR A 121 8.68 26.19 12.04
CA THR A 121 8.82 27.65 11.91
C THR A 121 10.17 28.15 12.40
N GLU A 122 10.85 27.41 13.28
CA GLU A 122 12.10 27.83 13.92
C GLU A 122 13.36 27.55 13.07
N ASN A 123 13.32 26.54 12.20
CA ASN A 123 14.48 26.15 11.36
C ASN A 123 14.36 26.61 9.90
N GLY A 124 13.51 27.60 9.62
CA GLY A 124 13.21 28.13 8.28
C GLY A 124 14.00 29.39 7.90
N LYS A 125 15.24 29.55 8.40
CA LYS A 125 16.21 30.53 7.90
C LYS A 125 17.36 29.82 7.21
#